data_AF-A0A382UCU5-F1
#
_entry.id   AF-A0A382UCU5-F1
#
_cell.length_a   1.000
_cell.length_b   1.000
_cell.length_c   1.000
_cell.angle_alpha   90.00
_cell.angle_beta   90.00
_cell.angle_gamma   90.00
#
_symmetry.space_group_name_H-M   'P 1'
#
loop_
_entity.id
_entity.type
_entity.pdbx_description
1 polymer ?
#
loop_
_entity_poly.entity_id
_entity_poly.type
_entity_poly.pdbx_seq_one_letter_code
_entity_poly.pdbx_strand_id
1 'polypeptide(L)'
;MQATADKLHGSDLCELVALYGPEHGIRGAAQDGEHIADIADPHTGVPAYSLYGQTREPDPAMLAGIDLMLFDIQDVGARFYTYLYTMSLSMAACAKAGIPFLVLDRPNPIGGMKIAGNLLEPDFASFVGLYPIPVRYGLTIGETARLFNEEYAF
;
A
#
# COMPACT_ATOMS: atom_id res chain seq x y z
N MET A 1 5.82 14.20 15.59
CA MET A 1 4.66 13.61 14.86
C MET A 1 4.70 12.11 15.15
N GLN A 2 3.58 11.49 15.54
CA GLN A 2 3.51 10.07 15.90
C GLN A 2 2.97 9.26 14.72
N ALA A 3 3.53 8.07 14.48
CA ALA A 3 3.07 7.18 13.41
C ALA A 3 1.68 6.59 13.71
N THR A 4 0.93 6.27 12.66
CA THR A 4 -0.41 5.67 12.78
C THR A 4 -0.36 4.33 13.50
N ALA A 5 0.65 3.50 13.24
CA ALA A 5 0.89 2.25 13.95
C ALA A 5 0.95 2.44 15.48
N ASP A 6 1.72 3.42 15.95
CA ASP A 6 1.88 3.67 17.40
C ASP A 6 0.59 4.17 18.03
N LYS A 7 -0.20 4.96 17.28
CA LYS A 7 -1.51 5.44 17.75
C LYS A 7 -2.52 4.30 17.87
N LEU A 8 -2.58 3.41 16.87
CA LEU A 8 -3.49 2.27 16.89
C LEU A 8 -3.11 1.27 17.97
N HIS A 9 -1.82 0.99 18.14
CA HIS A 9 -1.31 0.09 19.18
C HIS A 9 -1.63 0.57 20.59
N GLY A 10 -1.62 1.89 20.83
CA GLY A 10 -1.99 2.48 22.11
C GLY A 10 -3.47 2.78 22.30
N SER A 11 -4.35 2.34 21.39
CA SER A 11 -5.78 2.67 21.42
C SER A 11 -6.64 1.49 21.89
N ASP A 12 -7.78 1.78 22.52
CA ASP A 12 -8.79 0.78 22.87
C ASP A 12 -9.79 0.50 21.72
N LEU A 13 -9.58 1.09 20.54
CA LEU A 13 -10.50 1.00 19.40
C LEU A 13 -10.28 -0.26 18.56
N CYS A 14 -9.06 -0.78 18.54
CA CYS A 14 -8.66 -1.93 17.76
C CYS A 14 -7.41 -2.57 18.36
N GLU A 15 -7.17 -3.82 18.01
CA GLU A 15 -5.90 -4.50 18.28
C GLU A 15 -5.01 -4.43 17.03
N LEU A 16 -3.83 -3.81 17.14
CA LEU A 16 -2.84 -3.87 16.08
C LEU A 16 -2.15 -5.25 16.14
N VAL A 17 -2.34 -6.08 15.11
CA VAL A 17 -1.82 -7.47 15.09
C VAL A 17 -0.68 -7.70 14.10
N ALA A 18 -0.53 -6.84 13.10
CA ALA A 18 0.52 -6.94 12.08
C ALA A 18 0.79 -5.59 11.39
N LEU A 19 1.96 -5.44 10.78
CA LEU A 19 2.35 -4.30 9.97
C LEU A 19 2.90 -4.75 8.62
N TYR A 20 2.72 -3.94 7.58
CA TYR A 20 3.12 -4.25 6.20
C TYR A 20 3.91 -3.08 5.61
N GLY A 21 5.14 -3.35 5.19
CA GLY A 21 6.06 -2.36 4.64
C GLY A 21 6.17 -2.45 3.13
N PRO A 22 6.09 -1.33 2.39
CA PRO A 22 6.43 -1.30 0.97
C PRO A 22 7.97 -1.25 0.78
N GLU A 23 8.42 -0.73 -0.36
CA GLU A 23 9.82 -0.64 -0.83
C GLU A 23 10.86 -0.12 0.18
N HIS A 24 10.48 0.75 1.13
CA HIS A 24 11.39 1.33 2.13
C HIS A 24 11.12 0.86 3.57
N GLY A 25 10.29 -0.18 3.72
CA GLY A 25 9.91 -0.74 5.02
C GLY A 25 8.93 0.12 5.82
N ILE A 26 8.48 -0.43 6.95
CA ILE A 26 7.37 0.10 7.75
C ILE A 26 7.73 1.41 8.46
N ARG A 27 8.98 1.56 8.89
CA ARG A 27 9.47 2.73 9.63
C ARG A 27 10.41 3.62 8.81
N GLY A 28 10.54 3.36 7.50
CA GLY A 28 11.46 4.10 6.61
C GLY A 28 12.93 3.96 6.98
N ALA A 29 13.28 2.91 7.73
CA ALA A 29 14.63 2.66 8.23
C ALA A 29 15.47 1.76 7.30
N ALA A 30 14.85 1.16 6.28
CA ALA A 30 15.54 0.33 5.30
C ALA A 30 16.06 1.19 4.14
N GLN A 31 17.30 0.96 3.72
CA GLN A 31 17.85 1.58 2.52
C GLN A 31 17.24 0.96 1.25
N ASP A 32 17.26 1.72 0.15
CA ASP A 32 16.83 1.25 -1.17
C ASP A 32 17.47 -0.11 -1.52
N GLY A 33 16.65 -1.14 -1.71
CA GLY A 33 17.09 -2.47 -2.12
C GLY A 33 17.52 -3.41 -1.00
N GLU A 34 17.41 -3.04 0.28
CA GLU A 34 17.68 -3.97 1.38
C GLU A 34 16.52 -4.96 1.59
N HIS A 35 16.88 -6.24 1.71
CA HIS A 35 15.92 -7.30 2.05
C HIS A 35 15.53 -7.19 3.53
N ILE A 36 14.33 -6.69 3.80
CA ILE A 36 13.76 -6.67 5.15
C ILE A 36 13.20 -8.07 5.43
N ALA A 37 13.84 -8.82 6.32
CA ALA A 37 13.26 -10.05 6.85
C ALA A 37 12.06 -9.71 7.76
N ASP A 38 11.11 -10.63 7.86
CA ASP A 38 9.97 -10.49 8.79
C ASP A 38 10.51 -10.42 10.23
N ILE A 39 10.53 -9.22 10.79
CA ILE A 39 11.03 -8.94 12.13
C ILE A 39 9.93 -8.20 12.88
N ALA A 40 9.73 -8.51 14.16
CA ALA A 40 8.77 -7.79 14.99
C ALA A 40 9.11 -6.28 15.03
N ASP A 41 8.10 -5.42 14.89
CA ASP A 41 8.30 -3.98 14.98
C ASP A 41 8.79 -3.58 16.37
N PRO A 42 9.91 -2.85 16.51
CA PRO A 42 10.54 -2.61 17.81
C PRO A 42 9.71 -1.72 18.75
N HIS A 43 8.71 -1.01 18.25
CA HIS A 43 7.88 -0.13 19.06
C HIS A 43 6.60 -0.80 19.56
N THR A 44 6.04 -1.71 18.76
CA THR A 44 4.73 -2.34 19.02
C THR A 44 4.83 -3.84 19.30
N GLY A 45 5.94 -4.48 18.96
CA GLY A 45 6.18 -5.91 19.13
C GLY A 45 5.42 -6.81 18.16
N VAL A 46 4.58 -6.25 17.28
CA VAL A 46 3.76 -7.02 16.34
C VAL A 46 4.62 -7.48 15.14
N PRO A 47 4.27 -8.60 14.49
CA PRO A 47 4.88 -9.01 13.23
C PRO A 47 4.87 -7.88 12.18
N ALA A 48 5.98 -7.75 11.46
CA ALA A 48 6.16 -6.73 10.44
C ALA A 48 6.66 -7.39 9.15
N TYR A 49 5.83 -7.37 8.10
CA TYR A 49 6.04 -8.05 6.84
C TYR A 49 6.53 -7.12 5.74
N SER A 50 7.41 -7.61 4.86
CA SER A 50 7.85 -6.89 3.67
C SER A 50 6.99 -7.24 2.45
N LEU A 51 6.40 -6.21 1.83
CA LEU A 51 5.67 -6.28 0.56
C LEU A 51 6.50 -5.71 -0.60
N TYR A 52 7.81 -6.00 -0.59
CA TYR A 52 8.74 -5.65 -1.65
C TYR A 52 9.63 -6.83 -2.07
N GLY A 53 10.20 -6.75 -3.27
CA GLY A 53 11.07 -7.79 -3.81
C GLY A 53 10.28 -9.02 -4.27
N GLN A 54 10.50 -10.16 -3.61
CA GLN A 54 9.88 -11.44 -3.97
C GLN A 54 8.40 -11.50 -3.58
N THR A 55 8.03 -10.83 -2.49
CA THR A 55 6.65 -10.79 -1.99
C THR A 55 6.12 -9.37 -2.14
N ARG A 56 5.13 -9.17 -3.01
CA ARG A 56 4.51 -7.85 -3.26
C ARG A 56 3.01 -7.82 -2.97
N GLU A 57 2.41 -9.01 -2.97
CA GLU A 57 1.04 -9.27 -2.57
C GLU A 57 1.10 -10.05 -1.25
N PRO A 58 0.36 -9.66 -0.19
CA PRO A 58 0.28 -10.43 1.04
C PRO A 58 -0.23 -11.86 0.75
N ASP A 59 0.47 -12.86 1.27
CA ASP A 59 0.01 -14.24 1.16
C ASP A 59 -1.03 -14.57 2.26
N PRO A 60 -1.76 -15.72 2.15
CA PRO A 60 -2.77 -16.08 3.14
C PRO A 60 -2.26 -16.24 4.57
N ALA A 61 -0.99 -16.62 4.76
CA ALA A 61 -0.40 -16.74 6.09
C ALA A 61 -0.12 -15.37 6.69
N MET A 62 0.30 -14.40 5.86
CA MET A 62 0.46 -13.01 6.27
C MET A 62 -0.87 -12.35 6.65
N LEU A 63 -2.00 -12.80 6.07
CA LEU A 63 -3.34 -12.26 6.38
C LEU A 63 -4.06 -12.99 7.53
N ALA A 64 -3.45 -14.02 8.10
CA ALA A 64 -4.07 -14.82 9.15
C ALA A 64 -4.34 -13.99 10.41
N GLY A 65 -5.59 -14.01 10.88
CA GLY A 65 -6.00 -13.28 12.10
C GLY A 65 -6.26 -11.79 11.89
N ILE A 66 -6.44 -11.34 10.65
CA ILE A 66 -6.75 -9.93 10.33
C ILE A 66 -8.22 -9.77 9.97
N ASP A 67 -8.89 -8.89 10.70
CA ASP A 67 -10.29 -8.54 10.45
C ASP A 67 -10.45 -7.31 9.53
N LEU A 68 -9.41 -6.47 9.42
CA LEU A 68 -9.39 -5.24 8.62
C LEU A 68 -7.93 -4.91 8.26
N MET A 69 -7.65 -4.66 6.98
CA MET A 69 -6.37 -4.08 6.56
C MET A 69 -6.51 -2.58 6.32
N LEU A 70 -5.58 -1.80 6.89
CA LEU A 70 -5.56 -0.34 6.78
C LEU A 70 -4.37 0.13 5.95
N PHE A 71 -4.62 1.03 5.01
CA PHE A 71 -3.58 1.69 4.21
C PHE A 71 -3.49 3.17 4.56
N ASP A 72 -2.31 3.60 5.02
CA ASP A 72 -2.04 4.99 5.41
C ASP A 72 -0.65 5.44 4.98
N ILE A 73 -0.48 5.67 3.67
CA ILE A 73 0.80 6.05 3.07
C ILE A 73 0.61 7.25 2.16
N GLN A 74 1.50 8.24 2.26
CA GLN A 74 1.53 9.39 1.37
C GLN A 74 2.13 8.99 0.02
N ASP A 75 1.31 8.96 -1.03
CA ASP A 75 1.77 8.83 -2.42
C ASP A 75 2.20 10.20 -3.01
N VAL A 76 2.85 10.20 -4.17
CA VAL A 76 3.37 11.41 -4.83
C VAL A 76 2.56 11.86 -6.07
N GLY A 77 1.56 11.09 -6.50
CA GLY A 77 0.74 11.41 -7.67
C GLY A 77 1.35 10.99 -9.01
N ALA A 78 2.35 10.09 -9.00
CA ALA A 78 3.07 9.64 -10.18
C ALA A 78 2.99 8.12 -10.36
N ARG A 79 2.75 7.67 -11.61
CA ARG A 79 2.53 6.26 -11.94
C ARG A 79 3.65 5.32 -11.50
N PHE A 80 4.89 5.78 -11.50
CA PHE A 80 6.05 4.94 -11.23
C PHE A 80 6.46 4.91 -9.75
N TYR A 81 5.69 5.56 -8.87
CA TYR A 81 5.89 5.43 -7.44
C TYR A 81 5.15 4.19 -6.94
N THR A 82 5.80 3.28 -6.23
CA THR A 82 5.29 1.90 -6.09
C THR A 82 4.17 1.72 -5.06
N TYR A 83 3.92 2.72 -4.20
CA TYR A 83 2.96 2.59 -3.10
C TYR A 83 1.52 2.34 -3.54
N LEU A 84 1.06 2.94 -4.64
CA LEU A 84 -0.29 2.65 -5.18
C LEU A 84 -0.43 1.20 -5.65
N TYR A 85 0.67 0.56 -6.07
CA TYR A 85 0.64 -0.84 -6.50
C TYR A 85 0.76 -1.79 -5.32
N THR A 86 1.52 -1.46 -4.29
CA THR A 86 1.42 -2.15 -3.00
C THR A 86 -0.01 -2.10 -2.48
N MET A 87 -0.66 -0.93 -2.49
CA MET A 87 -2.07 -0.79 -2.11
C MET A 87 -2.96 -1.71 -2.96
N SER A 88 -2.84 -1.66 -4.29
CA SER A 88 -3.67 -2.44 -5.19
C SER A 88 -3.54 -3.95 -5.00
N LEU A 89 -2.30 -4.44 -4.84
CA LEU A 89 -2.05 -5.86 -4.59
C LEU A 89 -2.57 -6.28 -3.21
N SER A 90 -2.42 -5.44 -2.19
CA SER A 90 -3.00 -5.69 -0.87
C SER A 90 -4.53 -5.69 -0.89
N MET A 91 -5.17 -4.80 -1.66
CA MET A 91 -6.62 -4.82 -1.89
C MET A 91 -7.06 -6.13 -2.55
N ALA A 92 -6.34 -6.60 -3.57
CA ALA A 92 -6.60 -7.88 -4.23
C ALA A 92 -6.51 -9.07 -3.27
N ALA A 93 -5.46 -9.11 -2.44
CA ALA A 93 -5.27 -10.16 -1.45
C ALA A 93 -6.38 -10.16 -0.39
N CYS A 94 -6.76 -8.98 0.09
CA CYS A 94 -7.83 -8.81 1.08
C CYS A 94 -9.20 -9.23 0.52
N ALA A 95 -9.52 -8.85 -0.73
CA ALA A 95 -10.75 -9.27 -1.40
C ALA A 95 -10.85 -10.80 -1.52
N LYS A 96 -9.76 -11.48 -1.94
CA LYS A 96 -9.67 -12.94 -2.00
C LYS A 96 -9.88 -13.60 -0.63
N ALA A 97 -9.44 -12.96 0.44
CA ALA A 97 -9.58 -13.43 1.81
C ALA A 97 -10.91 -13.02 2.48
N GLY A 98 -11.74 -12.20 1.83
CA GLY A 98 -12.95 -11.64 2.44
C GLY A 98 -12.68 -10.61 3.55
N ILE A 99 -11.48 -10.02 3.57
CA ILE A 99 -11.04 -9.02 4.54
C ILE A 99 -11.36 -7.62 3.98
N PRO A 100 -12.09 -6.76 4.71
CA PRO A 100 -12.27 -5.36 4.33
C PRO A 100 -10.94 -4.61 4.24
N PHE A 101 -10.85 -3.66 3.31
CA PHE A 101 -9.68 -2.81 3.13
C PHE A 101 -10.07 -1.34 3.31
N LEU A 102 -9.40 -0.64 4.22
CA LEU A 102 -9.67 0.77 4.55
C LEU A 102 -8.49 1.66 4.14
N VAL A 103 -8.76 2.62 3.26
CA VAL A 103 -7.77 3.65 2.87
C VAL A 103 -7.98 4.90 3.70
N LEU A 104 -6.96 5.29 4.47
CA LEU A 104 -6.89 6.63 5.07
C LEU A 104 -6.34 7.58 4.00
N ASP A 105 -7.27 8.27 3.33
CA ASP A 105 -6.93 9.06 2.17
C ASP A 105 -5.97 10.22 2.49
N ARG A 106 -5.14 10.58 1.50
CA ARG A 106 -4.11 11.61 1.63
C ARG A 106 -4.06 12.50 0.39
N PRO A 107 -3.71 13.79 0.55
CA PRO A 107 -3.63 14.71 -0.58
C PRO A 107 -2.65 14.23 -1.65
N ASN A 108 -3.01 14.37 -2.92
CA ASN A 108 -2.03 14.27 -4.01
C ASN A 108 -1.12 15.53 -3.96
N PRO A 109 0.20 15.40 -3.68
CA PRO A 109 1.06 16.55 -3.41
C PRO A 109 1.33 17.41 -4.66
N ILE A 110 1.11 16.86 -5.85
CA ILE A 110 1.20 17.63 -7.10
C ILE A 110 -0.17 18.15 -7.56
N GLY A 111 -1.26 17.81 -6.86
CA GLY A 111 -2.63 18.32 -7.05
C GLY A 111 -3.47 17.52 -8.06
N GLY A 112 -4.80 17.52 -7.87
CA GLY A 112 -5.76 16.71 -8.64
C GLY A 112 -6.28 17.32 -9.96
N MET A 113 -5.78 18.49 -10.37
CA MET A 113 -6.34 19.19 -11.55
C MET A 113 -5.66 18.85 -12.87
N LYS A 114 -4.38 18.47 -12.87
CA LYS A 114 -3.64 18.17 -14.10
C LYS A 114 -3.46 16.67 -14.24
N ILE A 115 -3.74 16.17 -15.43
CA ILE A 115 -3.44 14.83 -15.90
C ILE A 115 -2.40 14.96 -17.02
N ALA A 116 -1.34 14.15 -17.01
CA ALA A 116 -0.27 14.24 -18.00
C ALA A 116 0.46 12.91 -18.24
N GLY A 117 1.08 12.79 -19.43
CA GLY A 117 1.82 11.61 -19.87
C GLY A 117 0.93 10.59 -20.58
N ASN A 118 1.57 9.66 -21.30
CA ASN A 118 0.89 8.57 -21.98
C ASN A 118 0.29 7.57 -20.98
N LEU A 119 -0.75 6.85 -21.41
CA LEU A 119 -1.18 5.64 -20.71
C LEU A 119 -0.09 4.58 -20.82
N LEU A 120 -0.02 3.71 -19.81
CA LEU A 120 0.86 2.56 -19.85
C LEU A 120 0.34 1.58 -20.91
N GLU A 121 1.20 1.19 -21.84
CA GLU A 121 0.89 0.10 -22.76
C GLU A 121 1.06 -1.23 -22.02
N PRO A 122 0.13 -2.19 -22.17
CA PRO A 122 0.17 -3.46 -21.43
C PRO A 122 1.49 -4.23 -21.53
N ASP A 123 2.17 -4.15 -22.69
CA ASP A 123 3.44 -4.83 -22.94
C ASP A 123 4.59 -4.29 -22.07
N PHE A 124 4.45 -3.10 -21.49
CA PHE A 124 5.41 -2.50 -20.57
C PHE A 124 4.98 -2.59 -19.09
N ALA A 125 3.93 -3.35 -18.78
CA ALA A 125 3.44 -3.48 -17.42
C ALA A 125 4.47 -4.13 -16.48
N SER A 126 4.66 -3.53 -15.32
CA SER A 126 5.59 -3.95 -14.28
C SER A 126 5.17 -3.41 -12.91
N PHE A 127 5.95 -3.68 -11.86
CA PHE A 127 5.63 -3.14 -10.52
C PHE A 127 5.82 -1.62 -10.40
N VAL A 128 6.53 -0.98 -11.33
CA VAL A 128 6.64 0.49 -11.41
C VAL A 128 5.65 1.09 -12.43
N GLY A 129 4.62 0.32 -12.77
CA GLY A 129 3.61 0.68 -13.77
C GLY A 129 2.73 -0.51 -14.05
N LEU A 130 1.68 -0.74 -13.26
CA LEU A 130 0.85 -1.95 -13.36
C LEU A 130 -0.39 -1.78 -14.23
N TYR A 131 -0.98 -0.59 -14.22
CA TYR A 131 -2.27 -0.30 -14.86
C TYR A 131 -2.16 0.82 -15.89
N PRO A 132 -3.05 0.84 -16.91
CA PRO A 132 -3.11 1.87 -17.96
C PRO A 132 -3.60 3.23 -17.43
N ILE A 133 -2.85 3.82 -16.50
CA ILE A 133 -3.04 5.18 -15.99
C ILE A 133 -1.98 6.13 -16.59
N PRO A 134 -2.27 7.45 -16.68
CA PRO A 134 -1.28 8.46 -17.08
C PRO A 134 -0.11 8.54 -16.10
N VAL A 135 1.03 9.08 -16.54
CA VAL A 135 2.22 9.31 -15.67
C VAL A 135 1.84 10.16 -14.45
N ARG A 136 1.08 11.22 -14.66
CA ARG A 136 0.43 12.00 -13.62
C ARG A 136 -1.06 11.76 -13.72
N TYR A 137 -1.61 11.02 -12.77
CA TYR A 137 -2.98 10.51 -12.83
C TYR A 137 -4.01 11.43 -12.15
N GLY A 138 -3.58 12.40 -11.34
CA GLY A 138 -4.44 13.49 -10.85
C GLY A 138 -5.49 13.09 -9.80
N LEU A 139 -5.30 11.95 -9.13
CA LEU A 139 -6.19 11.46 -8.09
C LEU A 139 -5.48 11.43 -6.74
N THR A 140 -6.25 11.51 -5.66
CA THR A 140 -5.82 11.07 -4.33
C THR A 140 -5.60 9.55 -4.30
N ILE A 141 -4.98 9.03 -3.25
CA ILE A 141 -4.76 7.59 -3.15
C ILE A 141 -6.07 6.83 -2.90
N GLY A 142 -7.03 7.43 -2.19
CA GLY A 142 -8.37 6.89 -1.99
C GLY A 142 -9.19 6.85 -3.28
N GLU A 143 -9.17 7.92 -4.08
CA GLU A 143 -9.79 7.91 -5.42
C GLU A 143 -9.12 6.88 -6.34
N THR A 144 -7.80 6.74 -6.27
CA THR A 144 -7.04 5.73 -7.02
C THR A 144 -7.43 4.31 -6.60
N ALA A 145 -7.62 4.05 -5.30
CA ALA A 145 -8.10 2.78 -4.79
C ALA A 145 -9.47 2.43 -5.37
N ARG A 146 -10.40 3.40 -5.39
CA ARG A 146 -11.73 3.21 -5.97
C ARG A 146 -11.66 2.92 -7.47
N LEU A 147 -10.86 3.68 -8.22
CA LEU A 147 -10.62 3.43 -9.64
C LEU A 147 -10.11 2.00 -9.87
N PHE A 148 -9.12 1.55 -9.09
CA PHE A 148 -8.57 0.21 -9.26
C PHE A 148 -9.58 -0.88 -8.90
N ASN A 149 -10.37 -0.67 -7.85
CA ASN A 149 -11.42 -1.61 -7.46
C ASN A 149 -12.53 -1.73 -8.53
N GLU A 150 -12.93 -0.62 -9.14
CA GLU A 150 -13.98 -0.58 -10.17
C GLU A 150 -13.50 -1.17 -11.51
N GLU A 151 -12.27 -0.85 -11.93
CA GLU A 151 -11.76 -1.20 -13.27
C GLU A 151 -11.01 -2.54 -13.33
N TYR A 152 -10.41 -2.98 -12.22
CA TYR A 152 -9.58 -4.19 -12.18
C TYR A 152 -10.11 -5.28 -11.26
N ALA A 153 -11.29 -5.05 -10.68
CA ALA A 153 -12.17 -6.02 -10.02
C ALA A 153 -11.44 -7.05 -9.14
N PHE A 154 -11.25 -6.71 -7.87
CA PHE A 154 -10.89 -7.68 -6.84
C PHE A 154 -12.12 -8.46 -6.36
#